data_AF-A0A842WVD9-F1
#
_entry.id   AF-A0A842WVD9-F1
#
_cell.length_a   1.000
_cell.length_b   1.000
_cell.length_c   1.000
_cell.angle_alpha   90.00
_cell.angle_beta   90.00
_cell.angle_gamma   90.00
#
_symmetry.space_group_name_H-M   'P 1'
#
loop_
_entity.id
_entity.type
_entity.pdbx_description
1 polymer ?
#
loop_
_entity_poly.entity_id
_entity_poly.type
_entity_poly.pdbx_seq_one_letter_code
_entity_poly.pdbx_strand_id
1 'polypeptide(L)'
;MHASRNLTLVWIISLLLLPAVLAPTVAAYTPGDEAEIFGHSFSEEYWTNDSIIVSNEDTGNEASLTASYVGVGDFQAFLIAFNNISTGDDVLQLPYQLFGMHYLTPENQEVFIGAIFAFLLVHNESYGNNNLPDVGNENAWYIVPFTRNLPWADVNPTVEAIPTTKLGDNHYRFGMRYNNMTAKIVNSNGTFLDYLLAPFMTVLFSEFVVEYDIVINEDGTVNAETLYTIGQVQRVRIGLIDETPTDVISDSMCISAVHYLSIFTSEYNVTRTSSGNTIEPPTSTNPIDDNITITIGNNTQRAFDIGMGREYALLNESTTPWDIILESENALNSLLGARRSDFFLISWQAPMSAWLFSHMAYGLSRQVRRTYNSVNNLVRNSAAAFHDSQWWYAVTFPEWNGYRIQQDPVYTAYTNLSEDVSGGRTGFLLIAVGIIALLAIAVVVKRR
;
A
#
# COMPACT_ATOMS: atom_id res chain seq x y z
N MET A 1 -8.39 -35.12 -18.51
CA MET A 1 -8.38 -33.65 -18.37
C MET A 1 -8.12 -33.15 -16.94
N HIS A 2 -7.54 -33.96 -16.04
CA HIS A 2 -7.25 -33.57 -14.65
C HIS A 2 -5.80 -33.11 -14.39
N ALA A 3 -4.90 -33.23 -15.37
CA ALA A 3 -3.47 -32.98 -15.19
C ALA A 3 -3.06 -31.49 -15.28
N SER A 4 -3.80 -30.65 -16.02
CA SER A 4 -3.46 -29.23 -16.18
C SER A 4 -3.75 -28.40 -14.92
N ARG A 5 -4.82 -28.75 -14.19
CA ARG A 5 -5.29 -27.99 -13.03
C ARG A 5 -4.35 -28.11 -11.82
N ASN A 6 -3.66 -29.24 -11.65
CA ASN A 6 -2.68 -29.44 -10.58
C ASN A 6 -1.32 -28.79 -10.90
N LEU A 7 -0.99 -28.61 -12.19
CA LEU A 7 0.21 -27.89 -12.59
C LEU A 7 0.06 -26.41 -12.23
N THR A 8 -1.01 -25.74 -12.67
CA THR A 8 -1.26 -24.30 -12.36
C THR A 8 -1.26 -24.01 -10.86
N LEU A 9 -1.63 -25.01 -10.05
CA LEU A 9 -1.75 -24.96 -8.58
C LEU A 9 -0.39 -25.00 -7.87
N VAL A 10 0.49 -25.92 -8.30
CA VAL A 10 1.89 -25.93 -7.87
C VAL A 10 2.60 -24.69 -8.41
N TRP A 11 2.28 -24.26 -9.63
CA TRP A 11 2.84 -23.06 -10.24
C TRP A 11 2.49 -21.78 -9.50
N ILE A 12 1.23 -21.49 -9.16
CA ILE A 12 0.88 -20.28 -8.39
C ILE A 12 1.56 -20.32 -7.02
N ILE A 13 1.55 -21.43 -6.30
CA ILE A 13 2.22 -21.53 -4.99
C ILE A 13 3.74 -21.38 -5.14
N SER A 14 4.36 -21.99 -6.16
CA SER A 14 5.79 -21.84 -6.45
C SER A 14 6.14 -20.41 -6.87
N LEU A 15 5.31 -19.74 -7.67
CA LEU A 15 5.46 -18.35 -8.10
C LEU A 15 5.27 -17.36 -6.95
N LEU A 16 4.36 -17.67 -6.02
CA LEU A 16 4.16 -16.94 -4.77
C LEU A 16 5.33 -17.13 -3.78
N LEU A 17 6.05 -18.25 -3.90
CA LEU A 17 7.30 -18.51 -3.19
C LEU A 17 8.52 -18.00 -3.97
N LEU A 18 8.41 -17.65 -5.26
CA LEU A 18 9.55 -17.18 -6.06
C LEU A 18 10.15 -15.90 -5.48
N PRO A 19 9.44 -14.90 -4.97
CA PRO A 19 10.09 -13.77 -4.29
C PRO A 19 10.92 -14.19 -3.08
N ALA A 20 10.61 -15.31 -2.42
CA ALA A 20 11.41 -15.86 -1.32
C ALA A 20 12.55 -16.79 -1.80
N VAL A 21 12.44 -17.38 -2.99
CA VAL A 21 13.43 -18.31 -3.60
C VAL A 21 14.38 -17.60 -4.57
N LEU A 22 13.88 -16.58 -5.26
CA LEU A 22 14.54 -15.62 -6.15
C LEU A 22 14.84 -14.30 -5.47
N ALA A 23 14.44 -14.10 -4.20
CA ALA A 23 15.14 -13.16 -3.34
C ALA A 23 16.61 -13.48 -3.58
N PRO A 24 17.33 -12.63 -4.32
CA PRO A 24 18.66 -13.03 -4.67
C PRO A 24 19.33 -13.23 -3.32
N THR A 25 20.26 -14.15 -3.28
CA THR A 25 21.32 -14.09 -2.31
C THR A 25 22.13 -12.80 -2.54
N VAL A 26 21.48 -11.61 -2.54
CA VAL A 26 22.08 -10.29 -2.39
C VAL A 26 22.59 -10.29 -0.96
N ALA A 27 23.69 -11.00 -0.76
CA ALA A 27 24.41 -11.06 0.48
C ALA A 27 25.08 -9.70 0.80
N ALA A 28 24.80 -8.66 0.01
CA ALA A 28 25.54 -7.41 0.01
C ALA A 28 24.72 -6.16 -0.35
N TYR A 29 23.39 -6.11 -0.14
CA TYR A 29 22.70 -4.81 -0.31
C TYR A 29 23.27 -3.81 0.72
N THR A 30 23.89 -2.77 0.20
CA THR A 30 24.52 -1.68 0.92
C THR A 30 23.96 -0.35 0.42
N PRO A 31 23.88 0.67 1.30
CA PRO A 31 23.46 2.00 0.86
C PRO A 31 24.32 2.50 -0.31
N GLY A 32 23.67 2.86 -1.40
CA GLY A 32 24.30 3.19 -2.69
C GLY A 32 24.01 2.20 -3.81
N ASP A 33 23.57 0.97 -3.50
CA ASP A 33 23.21 -0.04 -4.51
C ASP A 33 21.87 0.28 -5.21
N GLU A 34 21.13 1.26 -4.68
CA GLU A 34 19.85 1.75 -5.20
C GLU A 34 19.95 2.09 -6.70
N ALA A 35 21.05 2.70 -7.15
CA ALA A 35 21.22 3.05 -8.55
C ALA A 35 21.31 1.81 -9.47
N GLU A 36 21.84 0.69 -8.96
CA GLU A 36 21.90 -0.57 -9.69
C GLU A 36 20.53 -1.29 -9.69
N ILE A 37 19.81 -1.23 -8.56
CA ILE A 37 18.54 -1.94 -8.35
C ILE A 37 17.35 -1.21 -8.99
N PHE A 38 17.27 0.11 -8.77
CA PHE A 38 16.14 0.94 -9.18
C PHE A 38 16.45 1.79 -10.40
N GLY A 39 17.72 1.91 -10.82
CA GLY A 39 18.14 2.91 -11.82
C GLY A 39 18.17 4.34 -11.27
N HIS A 40 17.84 4.52 -9.99
CA HIS A 40 17.71 5.79 -9.30
C HIS A 40 18.35 5.72 -7.91
N SER A 41 18.60 6.88 -7.31
CA SER A 41 19.14 7.00 -5.96
C SER A 41 18.12 7.63 -5.00
N PHE A 42 18.24 7.34 -3.71
CA PHE A 42 17.50 8.06 -2.67
C PHE A 42 17.98 9.50 -2.44
N SER A 43 18.93 9.99 -3.25
CA SER A 43 19.35 11.40 -3.23
C SER A 43 18.54 12.28 -4.18
N GLU A 44 17.78 11.67 -5.09
CA GLU A 44 16.83 12.35 -5.96
C GLU A 44 15.56 12.70 -5.17
N GLU A 45 14.93 13.83 -5.52
CA GLU A 45 13.73 14.31 -4.84
C GLU A 45 12.53 13.38 -5.08
N TYR A 46 12.39 12.86 -6.30
CA TYR A 46 11.34 11.91 -6.64
C TYR A 46 11.67 11.14 -7.92
N TRP A 47 11.14 9.92 -8.03
CA TRP A 47 11.26 9.08 -9.24
C TRP A 47 10.25 7.94 -9.25
N THR A 48 10.09 7.34 -10.43
CA THR A 48 9.50 6.01 -10.63
C THR A 48 10.42 5.28 -11.58
N ASN A 49 10.79 4.06 -11.26
CA ASN A 49 11.64 3.27 -12.15
C ASN A 49 10.83 2.66 -13.30
N ASP A 50 11.51 2.21 -14.35
CA ASP A 50 10.86 1.56 -15.49
C ASP A 50 10.30 0.17 -15.12
N SER A 51 11.09 -0.64 -14.41
CA SER A 51 10.70 -1.87 -13.72
C SER A 51 11.95 -2.51 -13.09
N ILE A 52 11.79 -3.18 -11.95
CA ILE A 52 12.75 -4.15 -11.39
C ILE A 52 12.38 -5.49 -12.00
N ILE A 53 13.31 -6.14 -12.70
CA ILE A 53 13.08 -7.44 -13.33
C ILE A 53 13.89 -8.49 -12.58
N VAL A 54 13.20 -9.53 -12.12
CA VAL A 54 13.80 -10.70 -11.47
C VAL A 54 13.52 -11.91 -12.33
N SER A 55 14.57 -12.43 -12.99
CA SER A 55 14.47 -13.57 -13.89
C SER A 55 15.19 -14.80 -13.33
N ASN A 56 14.62 -15.99 -13.55
CA ASN A 56 15.28 -17.27 -13.36
C ASN A 56 15.52 -17.91 -14.73
N GLU A 57 16.78 -17.92 -15.16
CA GLU A 57 17.22 -18.45 -16.46
C GLU A 57 16.91 -19.94 -16.64
N ASP A 58 16.98 -20.74 -15.57
CA ASP A 58 16.75 -22.19 -15.62
C ASP A 58 15.28 -22.53 -15.87
N THR A 59 14.36 -21.70 -15.35
CA THR A 59 12.92 -21.94 -15.46
C THR A 59 12.23 -21.08 -16.53
N GLY A 60 12.91 -20.05 -17.04
CA GLY A 60 12.30 -19.04 -17.92
C GLY A 60 11.19 -18.22 -17.24
N ASN A 61 11.27 -18.09 -15.91
CA ASN A 61 10.31 -17.32 -15.11
C ASN A 61 10.83 -15.91 -14.94
N GLU A 62 9.96 -14.93 -15.06
CA GLU A 62 10.28 -13.54 -14.82
C GLU A 62 9.23 -12.94 -13.89
N ALA A 63 9.64 -12.09 -12.96
CA ALA A 63 8.77 -11.26 -12.15
C ALA A 63 9.20 -9.81 -12.28
N SER A 64 8.23 -8.90 -12.38
CA SER A 64 8.47 -7.47 -12.54
C SER A 64 7.81 -6.67 -11.41
N LEU A 65 8.52 -5.68 -10.88
CA LEU A 65 8.04 -4.77 -9.84
C LEU A 65 8.28 -3.32 -10.25
N THR A 66 7.38 -2.43 -9.85
CA THR A 66 7.59 -0.99 -9.92
C THR A 66 7.97 -0.47 -8.54
N ALA A 67 8.91 0.46 -8.49
CA ALA A 67 9.26 1.26 -7.32
C ALA A 67 9.07 2.74 -7.65
N SER A 68 8.39 3.45 -6.77
CA SER A 68 8.24 4.91 -6.77
C SER A 68 8.77 5.48 -5.46
N TYR A 69 9.33 6.68 -5.51
CA TYR A 69 9.97 7.32 -4.36
C TYR A 69 9.76 8.83 -4.36
N VAL A 70 9.64 9.38 -3.16
CA VAL A 70 9.70 10.82 -2.86
C VAL A 70 10.59 11.02 -1.63
N GLY A 71 11.48 12.00 -1.68
CA GLY A 71 12.36 12.40 -0.59
C GLY A 71 12.46 13.91 -0.47
N VAL A 72 12.06 14.46 0.68
CA VAL A 72 12.11 15.89 0.99
C VAL A 72 12.61 16.07 2.42
N GLY A 73 13.83 16.59 2.56
CA GLY A 73 14.48 16.74 3.87
C GLY A 73 14.65 15.38 4.55
N ASP A 74 14.15 15.27 5.78
CA ASP A 74 14.14 14.01 6.54
C ASP A 74 12.90 13.14 6.28
N PHE A 75 11.92 13.60 5.49
CA PHE A 75 10.75 12.81 5.10
C PHE A 75 10.99 12.08 3.78
N GLN A 76 10.59 10.82 3.74
CA GLN A 76 10.69 9.95 2.59
C GLN A 76 9.45 9.07 2.50
N ALA A 77 8.95 8.86 1.28
CA ALA A 77 7.87 7.94 0.99
C ALA A 77 8.23 7.07 -0.22
N PHE A 78 7.72 5.85 -0.24
CA PHE A 78 7.95 4.93 -1.33
C PHE A 78 6.74 4.03 -1.58
N LEU A 79 6.61 3.56 -2.81
CA LEU A 79 5.69 2.51 -3.20
C LEU A 79 6.50 1.43 -3.91
N ILE A 80 6.38 0.18 -3.45
CA ILE A 80 6.80 -0.99 -4.22
C ILE A 80 5.55 -1.75 -4.59
N ALA A 81 5.36 -1.95 -5.88
CA ALA A 81 4.19 -2.63 -6.43
C ALA A 81 4.57 -3.73 -7.40
N PHE A 82 3.71 -4.73 -7.49
CA PHE A 82 3.92 -5.85 -8.36
C PHE A 82 3.26 -5.60 -9.72
N ASN A 83 4.05 -5.75 -10.79
CA ASN A 83 3.56 -5.56 -12.14
C ASN A 83 3.00 -6.88 -12.66
N ASN A 84 3.86 -7.87 -12.89
CA ASN A 84 3.47 -9.18 -13.38
C ASN A 84 4.52 -10.27 -13.07
N ILE A 85 4.10 -11.51 -13.27
CA ILE A 85 4.94 -12.70 -13.39
C ILE A 85 4.68 -13.31 -14.75
N SER A 86 5.72 -13.67 -15.49
CA SER A 86 5.60 -14.49 -16.69
C SER A 86 6.31 -15.83 -16.54
N THR A 87 5.67 -16.88 -17.05
CA THR A 87 6.23 -18.23 -17.22
C THR A 87 5.94 -18.67 -18.65
N GLY A 88 6.92 -18.57 -19.54
CA GLY A 88 6.68 -18.75 -20.98
C GLY A 88 5.66 -17.73 -21.49
N ASP A 89 4.56 -18.19 -22.10
CA ASP A 89 3.49 -17.33 -22.63
C ASP A 89 2.44 -16.91 -21.58
N ASP A 90 2.50 -17.48 -20.37
CA ASP A 90 1.53 -17.25 -19.31
C ASP A 90 1.95 -16.05 -18.45
N VAL A 91 1.15 -14.99 -18.45
CA VAL A 91 1.34 -13.82 -17.57
C VAL A 91 0.34 -13.87 -16.42
N LEU A 92 0.79 -13.62 -15.20
CA LEU A 92 -0.04 -13.45 -14.01
C LEU A 92 0.25 -12.10 -13.39
N GLN A 93 -0.78 -11.30 -13.22
CA GLN A 93 -0.72 -10.01 -12.56
C GLN A 93 -1.51 -10.10 -11.24
N LEU A 94 -0.98 -9.51 -10.16
CA LEU A 94 -1.58 -9.51 -8.83
C LEU A 94 -1.41 -8.09 -8.24
N PRO A 95 -2.46 -7.47 -7.68
CA PRO A 95 -2.34 -6.17 -7.06
C PRO A 95 -1.70 -6.32 -5.68
N TYR A 96 -0.38 -6.33 -5.68
CA TYR A 96 0.42 -6.18 -4.48
C TYR A 96 1.00 -4.77 -4.46
N GLN A 97 0.81 -4.07 -3.34
CA GLN A 97 1.32 -2.73 -3.12
C GLN A 97 1.78 -2.59 -1.67
N LEU A 98 3.03 -2.20 -1.50
CA LEU A 98 3.66 -1.82 -0.25
C LEU A 98 3.95 -0.32 -0.33
N PHE A 99 3.12 0.47 0.33
CA PHE A 99 3.38 1.89 0.55
C PHE A 99 4.07 2.08 1.88
N GLY A 100 5.18 2.82 1.91
CA GLY A 100 5.92 3.07 3.14
C GLY A 100 6.36 4.51 3.27
N MET A 101 6.56 4.91 4.53
CA MET A 101 7.06 6.22 4.91
C MET A 101 8.19 6.07 5.92
N HIS A 102 9.19 6.92 5.78
CA HIS A 102 10.30 7.07 6.69
C HIS A 102 10.48 8.55 7.02
N TYR A 103 10.50 8.90 8.30
CA TYR A 103 10.68 10.27 8.74
C TYR A 103 11.18 10.35 10.17
N LEU A 104 11.61 11.55 10.56
CA LEU A 104 11.88 11.89 11.94
C LEU A 104 10.71 12.68 12.53
N THR A 105 10.28 12.31 13.73
CA THR A 105 9.30 13.09 14.51
C THR A 105 9.92 14.40 15.02
N PRO A 106 9.12 15.37 15.53
CA PRO A 106 9.64 16.61 16.11
C PRO A 106 10.70 16.44 17.23
N GLU A 107 10.77 15.27 17.88
CA GLU A 107 11.79 14.96 18.90
C GLU A 107 12.97 14.14 18.33
N ASN A 108 13.10 14.10 17.00
CA ASN A 108 14.10 13.34 16.25
C ASN A 108 14.07 11.83 16.52
N GLN A 109 12.89 11.26 16.77
CA GLN A 109 12.69 9.81 16.81
C GLN A 109 12.41 9.32 15.39
N GLU A 110 13.06 8.24 14.97
CA GLU A 110 12.87 7.68 13.64
C GLU A 110 11.58 6.84 13.59
N VAL A 111 10.77 7.09 12.56
CA VAL A 111 9.57 6.32 12.24
C VAL A 111 9.77 5.68 10.88
N PHE A 112 9.54 4.37 10.80
CA PHE A 112 9.51 3.64 9.55
C PHE A 112 8.25 2.76 9.53
N ILE A 113 7.28 3.13 8.71
CA ILE A 113 5.93 2.55 8.67
C ILE A 113 5.56 2.16 7.25
N GLY A 114 4.83 1.05 7.11
CA GLY A 114 4.35 0.54 5.85
C GLY A 114 2.90 0.08 5.95
N ALA A 115 2.14 0.29 4.88
CA ALA A 115 0.82 -0.25 4.65
C ALA A 115 0.87 -1.17 3.42
N ILE A 116 0.42 -2.41 3.60
CA ILE A 116 0.34 -3.39 2.53
C ILE A 116 -1.13 -3.57 2.17
N PHE A 117 -1.45 -3.42 0.88
CA PHE A 117 -2.78 -3.78 0.37
C PHE A 117 -2.98 -5.30 0.45
N ALA A 118 -3.98 -5.73 1.22
CA ALA A 118 -4.25 -7.14 1.47
C ALA A 118 -5.20 -7.71 0.41
N PHE A 119 -6.42 -7.17 0.37
CA PHE A 119 -7.51 -7.61 -0.50
C PHE A 119 -8.67 -6.62 -0.50
N LEU A 120 -9.59 -6.81 -1.46
CA LEU A 120 -10.93 -6.24 -1.40
C LEU A 120 -11.86 -7.26 -0.69
N LEU A 121 -12.80 -6.76 0.10
CA LEU A 121 -13.77 -7.57 0.84
C LEU A 121 -15.18 -7.06 0.54
N VAL A 122 -16.09 -7.93 0.12
CA VAL A 122 -17.51 -7.61 -0.04
C VAL A 122 -18.28 -8.27 1.07
N HIS A 123 -19.25 -7.58 1.64
CA HIS A 123 -20.17 -8.15 2.62
C HIS A 123 -21.60 -7.66 2.38
N ASN A 124 -22.55 -8.41 2.90
CA ASN A 124 -23.94 -7.99 2.94
C ASN A 124 -24.29 -7.60 4.37
N GLU A 125 -24.53 -6.31 4.59
CA GLU A 125 -24.91 -5.77 5.89
C GLU A 125 -26.17 -6.47 6.40
N SER A 126 -25.96 -7.38 7.34
CA SER A 126 -27.04 -8.16 7.96
C SER A 126 -26.86 -8.32 9.46
N TYR A 127 -25.82 -7.71 10.01
CA TYR A 127 -25.43 -7.82 11.40
C TYR A 127 -24.85 -6.50 11.90
N GLY A 128 -25.34 -6.02 13.04
CA GLY A 128 -24.79 -4.83 13.69
C GLY A 128 -25.35 -3.51 13.16
N ASN A 129 -25.91 -3.47 11.94
CA ASN A 129 -26.43 -2.25 11.30
C ASN A 129 -25.40 -1.12 11.30
N ASN A 130 -24.13 -1.45 11.05
CA ASN A 130 -23.00 -0.52 11.12
C ASN A 130 -22.32 -0.32 9.76
N ASN A 131 -22.76 -1.06 8.72
CA ASN A 131 -22.21 -1.13 7.38
C ASN A 131 -20.74 -1.57 7.34
N LEU A 132 -20.28 -2.26 8.38
CA LEU A 132 -18.90 -2.75 8.50
C LEU A 132 -18.84 -4.24 8.22
N PRO A 133 -17.70 -4.73 7.72
CA PRO A 133 -17.53 -6.16 7.49
C PRO A 133 -17.44 -6.93 8.82
N ASP A 134 -18.58 -7.42 9.28
CA ASP A 134 -18.76 -8.28 10.45
C ASP A 134 -18.63 -9.75 10.04
N VAL A 135 -17.51 -10.06 9.38
CA VAL A 135 -17.20 -11.37 8.77
C VAL A 135 -17.63 -12.50 9.72
N GLY A 136 -18.16 -13.63 9.23
CA GLY A 136 -18.57 -14.77 10.07
C GLY A 136 -19.75 -14.54 11.02
N ASN A 137 -20.25 -13.31 11.19
CA ASN A 137 -21.62 -13.04 11.62
C ASN A 137 -22.53 -12.78 10.42
N GLU A 138 -21.95 -12.42 9.27
CA GLU A 138 -22.66 -12.21 8.01
C GLU A 138 -21.99 -12.92 6.82
N ASN A 139 -22.65 -12.84 5.66
CA ASN A 139 -22.07 -13.29 4.40
C ASN A 139 -21.03 -12.28 3.93
N ALA A 140 -19.78 -12.73 3.83
CA ALA A 140 -18.70 -11.94 3.27
C ALA A 140 -17.90 -12.77 2.26
N TRP A 141 -17.25 -12.06 1.34
CA TRP A 141 -16.51 -12.64 0.23
C TRP A 141 -15.26 -11.82 -0.03
N TYR A 142 -14.12 -12.50 -0.03
CA TYR A 142 -12.86 -11.90 -0.45
C TYR A 142 -12.83 -11.84 -1.97
N ILE A 143 -12.53 -10.66 -2.49
CA ILE A 143 -12.19 -10.46 -3.90
C ILE A 143 -10.67 -10.62 -3.96
N VAL A 144 -10.22 -11.73 -4.53
CA VAL A 144 -8.81 -12.01 -4.78
C VAL A 144 -8.53 -11.66 -6.23
N PRO A 145 -7.91 -10.50 -6.51
CA PRO A 145 -7.69 -10.10 -7.88
C PRO A 145 -6.58 -10.95 -8.49
N PHE A 146 -6.80 -11.36 -9.73
CA PHE A 146 -5.86 -12.15 -10.50
C PHE A 146 -6.04 -11.74 -11.95
N THR A 147 -5.11 -10.98 -12.51
CA THR A 147 -5.29 -10.38 -13.82
C THR A 147 -4.75 -11.35 -14.89
N ARG A 148 -5.66 -12.22 -15.36
CA ARG A 148 -5.49 -13.12 -16.51
C ARG A 148 -6.73 -13.02 -17.40
N ASN A 149 -6.61 -13.34 -18.69
CA ASN A 149 -7.75 -13.43 -19.60
C ASN A 149 -8.68 -14.65 -19.33
N LEU A 150 -8.66 -15.19 -18.11
CA LEU A 150 -9.52 -16.29 -17.70
C LEU A 150 -10.59 -15.74 -16.77
N PRO A 151 -11.88 -16.01 -17.04
CA PRO A 151 -12.38 -17.01 -17.98
C PRO A 151 -12.85 -16.43 -19.34
N TRP A 152 -12.54 -15.16 -19.63
CA TRP A 152 -12.96 -14.43 -20.82
C TRP A 152 -11.77 -14.13 -21.75
N ALA A 153 -11.66 -14.89 -22.85
CA ALA A 153 -10.51 -14.81 -23.76
C ALA A 153 -10.37 -13.46 -24.50
N ASP A 154 -11.44 -12.66 -24.55
CA ASP A 154 -11.46 -11.32 -25.14
C ASP A 154 -10.96 -10.22 -24.16
N VAL A 155 -10.76 -10.55 -22.89
CA VAL A 155 -10.27 -9.63 -21.87
C VAL A 155 -8.75 -9.60 -21.89
N ASN A 156 -8.18 -8.40 -21.95
CA ASN A 156 -6.73 -8.18 -21.86
C ASN A 156 -6.40 -7.35 -20.61
N PRO A 157 -6.04 -8.00 -19.50
CA PRO A 157 -5.62 -7.30 -18.30
C PRO A 157 -4.27 -6.61 -18.46
N THR A 158 -4.16 -5.40 -17.93
CA THR A 158 -2.90 -4.64 -17.94
C THR A 158 -2.65 -4.04 -16.57
N VAL A 159 -1.39 -3.96 -16.18
CA VAL A 159 -0.93 -3.21 -15.01
C VAL A 159 0.00 -2.11 -15.50
N GLU A 160 -0.22 -0.90 -15.01
CA GLU A 160 0.61 0.25 -15.30
C GLU A 160 0.94 1.03 -14.03
N ALA A 161 2.18 1.48 -13.96
CA ALA A 161 2.60 2.43 -12.95
C ALA A 161 2.01 3.80 -13.27
N ILE A 162 1.51 4.50 -12.26
CA ILE A 162 1.24 5.93 -12.31
C ILE A 162 2.51 6.63 -11.82
N PRO A 163 3.31 7.24 -12.71
CA PRO A 163 4.63 7.76 -12.34
C PRO A 163 4.54 8.88 -11.32
N THR A 164 5.55 8.95 -10.46
CA THR A 164 5.68 10.02 -9.47
C THR A 164 5.73 11.35 -10.15
N THR A 165 4.68 12.13 -9.91
CA THR A 165 4.48 13.45 -10.48
C THR A 165 4.46 14.46 -9.35
N LYS A 166 5.28 15.50 -9.47
CA LYS A 166 5.22 16.67 -8.62
C LYS A 166 4.11 17.59 -9.10
N LEU A 167 3.01 17.67 -8.35
CA LEU A 167 1.81 18.46 -8.67
C LEU A 167 1.95 19.93 -8.25
N GLY A 168 2.82 20.18 -7.27
CA GLY A 168 3.15 21.51 -6.76
C GLY A 168 4.39 21.46 -5.88
N ASP A 169 4.77 22.59 -5.31
CA ASP A 169 5.79 22.57 -4.24
C ASP A 169 5.28 21.70 -3.09
N ASN A 170 6.09 20.74 -2.66
CA ASN A 170 5.75 19.81 -1.59
C ASN A 170 4.51 18.93 -1.83
N HIS A 171 4.06 18.79 -3.07
CA HIS A 171 2.89 17.96 -3.43
C HIS A 171 3.26 16.95 -4.52
N TYR A 172 3.13 15.65 -4.21
CA TYR A 172 3.51 14.54 -5.07
C TYR A 172 2.39 13.51 -5.16
N ARG A 173 2.26 12.86 -6.32
CA ARG A 173 1.32 11.75 -6.53
C ARG A 173 1.94 10.63 -7.34
N PHE A 174 1.70 9.39 -6.92
CA PHE A 174 2.11 8.17 -7.63
C PHE A 174 1.19 7.01 -7.25
N GLY A 175 1.20 5.92 -8.02
CA GLY A 175 0.31 4.80 -7.76
C GLY A 175 0.40 3.69 -8.77
N MET A 176 -0.61 2.82 -8.78
CA MET A 176 -0.75 1.73 -9.72
C MET A 176 -2.17 1.66 -10.26
N ARG A 177 -2.29 1.35 -11.55
CA ARG A 177 -3.57 1.07 -12.21
C ARG A 177 -3.59 -0.34 -12.78
N TYR A 178 -4.67 -1.06 -12.50
CA TYR A 178 -4.96 -2.41 -12.95
C TYR A 178 -6.20 -2.34 -13.83
N ASN A 179 -6.05 -2.36 -15.15
CA ASN A 179 -7.19 -2.32 -16.08
C ASN A 179 -7.69 -3.74 -16.38
N ASN A 180 -8.99 -3.85 -16.61
CA ASN A 180 -9.69 -5.11 -16.87
C ASN A 180 -9.38 -6.17 -15.80
N MET A 181 -9.53 -5.76 -14.54
CA MET A 181 -9.14 -6.57 -13.40
C MET A 181 -10.10 -7.74 -13.18
N THR A 182 -9.70 -8.93 -13.62
CA THR A 182 -10.40 -10.17 -13.26
C THR A 182 -10.12 -10.53 -11.80
N ALA A 183 -11.14 -10.96 -11.08
CA ALA A 183 -11.02 -11.31 -9.65
C ALA A 183 -11.83 -12.55 -9.27
N LYS A 184 -11.24 -13.42 -8.45
CA LYS A 184 -11.88 -14.61 -7.91
C LYS A 184 -12.59 -14.24 -6.64
N ILE A 185 -13.80 -14.76 -6.48
CA ILE A 185 -14.57 -14.54 -5.27
C ILE A 185 -14.44 -15.76 -4.37
N VAL A 186 -13.97 -15.52 -3.15
CA VAL A 186 -13.73 -16.55 -2.14
C VAL A 186 -14.65 -16.29 -0.96
N ASN A 187 -15.49 -17.26 -0.62
CA ASN A 187 -16.41 -17.15 0.51
C ASN A 187 -15.65 -17.15 1.85
N SER A 188 -15.97 -16.21 2.73
CA SER A 188 -15.31 -16.08 4.05
C SER A 188 -15.65 -17.18 5.05
N ASN A 189 -16.81 -17.84 4.87
CA ASN A 189 -17.34 -18.85 5.78
C ASN A 189 -16.89 -20.28 5.39
N GLY A 190 -16.06 -20.40 4.36
CA GLY A 190 -15.56 -21.65 3.80
C GLY A 190 -14.09 -21.93 4.08
N THR A 191 -13.63 -23.13 3.71
CA THR A 191 -12.20 -23.44 3.62
C THR A 191 -11.60 -22.63 2.47
N PHE A 192 -10.92 -21.53 2.81
CA PHE A 192 -10.30 -20.58 1.88
C PHE A 192 -9.61 -21.27 0.68
N LEU A 193 -8.82 -22.32 0.95
CA LEU A 193 -8.10 -23.06 -0.07
C LEU A 193 -9.07 -23.67 -1.11
N ASP A 194 -10.17 -24.28 -0.68
CA ASP A 194 -11.11 -24.94 -1.60
C ASP A 194 -11.77 -23.93 -2.54
N TYR A 195 -12.09 -22.73 -2.05
CA TYR A 195 -12.68 -21.66 -2.85
C TYR A 195 -11.67 -20.91 -3.71
N LEU A 196 -10.40 -20.80 -3.30
CA LEU A 196 -9.33 -20.29 -4.17
C LEU A 196 -9.04 -21.27 -5.32
N LEU A 197 -9.08 -22.57 -5.04
CA LEU A 197 -8.78 -23.66 -5.96
C LEU A 197 -9.94 -24.02 -6.91
N ALA A 198 -11.17 -23.69 -6.52
CA ALA A 198 -12.38 -23.87 -7.28
C ALA A 198 -13.28 -22.63 -7.08
N PRO A 199 -12.92 -21.46 -7.64
CA PRO A 199 -13.72 -20.26 -7.46
C PRO A 199 -15.12 -20.53 -7.99
N PHE A 200 -16.10 -20.37 -7.11
CA PHE A 200 -17.50 -20.51 -7.49
C PHE A 200 -17.93 -19.35 -8.42
N MET A 201 -17.26 -18.20 -8.27
CA MET A 201 -17.56 -16.98 -9.01
C MET A 201 -16.27 -16.25 -9.40
N THR A 202 -16.27 -15.70 -10.61
CA THR A 202 -15.27 -14.78 -11.12
C THR A 202 -15.95 -13.51 -11.59
N VAL A 203 -15.34 -12.36 -11.32
CA VAL A 203 -15.86 -11.05 -11.72
C VAL A 203 -14.81 -10.29 -12.53
N LEU A 204 -15.25 -9.39 -13.41
CA LEU A 204 -14.41 -8.45 -14.13
C LEU A 204 -14.73 -7.03 -13.67
N PHE A 205 -13.76 -6.39 -13.04
CA PHE A 205 -13.78 -4.94 -12.79
C PHE A 205 -13.20 -4.21 -14.00
N SER A 206 -13.75 -3.04 -14.35
CA SER A 206 -13.20 -2.20 -15.42
C SER A 206 -11.77 -1.74 -15.11
N GLU A 207 -11.53 -1.32 -13.87
CA GLU A 207 -10.21 -1.02 -13.34
C GLU A 207 -10.15 -1.13 -11.81
N PHE A 208 -8.94 -1.15 -11.29
CA PHE A 208 -8.65 -0.88 -9.89
C PHE A 208 -7.44 0.06 -9.85
N VAL A 209 -7.54 1.17 -9.14
CA VAL A 209 -6.46 2.15 -9.00
C VAL A 209 -6.25 2.41 -7.53
N VAL A 210 -4.99 2.41 -7.12
CA VAL A 210 -4.57 2.92 -5.82
C VAL A 210 -3.49 3.95 -6.08
N GLU A 211 -3.75 5.20 -5.69
CA GLU A 211 -2.78 6.29 -5.73
C GLU A 211 -2.47 6.75 -4.31
N TYR A 212 -1.27 7.28 -4.15
CA TYR A 212 -0.79 7.90 -2.93
C TYR A 212 -0.53 9.36 -3.22
N ASP A 213 -1.29 10.26 -2.58
CA ASP A 213 -1.11 11.70 -2.68
C ASP A 213 -0.39 12.21 -1.45
N ILE A 214 0.72 12.92 -1.62
CA ILE A 214 1.58 13.34 -0.52
C ILE A 214 1.72 14.84 -0.54
N VAL A 215 1.27 15.49 0.54
CA VAL A 215 1.34 16.94 0.74
C VAL A 215 2.13 17.24 2.01
N ILE A 216 3.28 17.89 1.87
CA ILE A 216 4.10 18.35 3.00
C ILE A 216 3.71 19.79 3.31
N ASN A 217 3.03 20.00 4.44
CA ASN A 217 2.52 21.30 4.87
C ASN A 217 3.64 22.19 5.42
N GLU A 218 3.39 23.50 5.42
CA GLU A 218 4.34 24.51 5.95
C GLU A 218 4.65 24.32 7.44
N ASP A 219 3.73 23.73 8.20
CA ASP A 219 3.90 23.42 9.62
C ASP A 219 4.69 22.14 9.88
N GLY A 220 5.21 21.49 8.83
CA GLY A 220 5.96 20.24 8.90
C GLY A 220 5.11 18.99 9.07
N THR A 221 3.78 19.08 9.06
CA THR A 221 2.94 17.89 8.94
C THR A 221 2.94 17.39 7.50
N VAL A 222 2.82 16.07 7.32
CA VAL A 222 2.74 15.46 5.98
C VAL A 222 1.43 14.72 5.87
N ASN A 223 0.57 15.14 4.94
CA ASN A 223 -0.62 14.39 4.60
C ASN A 223 -0.25 13.37 3.51
N ALA A 224 -0.39 12.08 3.79
CA ALA A 224 -0.30 11.01 2.80
C ALA A 224 -1.70 10.46 2.61
N GLU A 225 -2.26 10.45 1.41
CA GLU A 225 -3.66 10.11 1.12
C GLU A 225 -3.69 8.89 0.20
N THR A 226 -4.53 7.87 0.46
CA THR A 226 -4.59 6.65 -0.38
C THR A 226 -5.83 6.66 -1.27
N LEU A 227 -5.78 7.26 -2.44
CA LEU A 227 -6.93 7.39 -3.33
C LEU A 227 -7.32 6.03 -3.92
N TYR A 228 -8.60 5.67 -3.83
CA TYR A 228 -9.12 4.44 -4.43
C TYR A 228 -10.02 4.76 -5.62
N THR A 229 -9.78 4.05 -6.70
CA THR A 229 -10.78 3.82 -7.75
C THR A 229 -11.05 2.33 -7.81
N ILE A 230 -12.29 1.93 -7.56
CA ILE A 230 -12.76 0.56 -7.80
C ILE A 230 -13.74 0.66 -8.96
N GLY A 231 -13.36 0.18 -10.13
CA GLY A 231 -14.16 0.25 -11.35
C GLY A 231 -15.47 -0.53 -11.28
N GLN A 232 -16.39 -0.25 -12.19
CA GLN A 232 -17.66 -0.99 -12.25
C GLN A 232 -17.42 -2.48 -12.56
N VAL A 233 -18.21 -3.37 -11.96
CA VAL A 233 -18.25 -4.78 -12.33
C VAL A 233 -18.95 -4.91 -13.68
N GLN A 234 -18.20 -5.31 -14.69
CA GLN A 234 -18.68 -5.41 -16.07
C GLN A 234 -19.22 -6.80 -16.41
N ARG A 235 -18.64 -7.85 -15.81
CA ARG A 235 -19.02 -9.24 -16.08
C ARG A 235 -18.93 -10.08 -14.82
N VAL A 236 -19.83 -11.05 -14.70
CA VAL A 236 -19.82 -12.06 -13.65
C VAL A 236 -19.95 -13.44 -14.30
N ARG A 237 -19.16 -14.41 -13.83
CA ARG A 237 -19.31 -15.83 -14.18
C ARG A 237 -19.45 -16.66 -12.92
N ILE A 238 -20.55 -17.41 -12.82
CA ILE A 238 -20.78 -18.38 -11.76
C ILE A 238 -20.60 -19.78 -12.35
N GLY A 239 -19.58 -20.50 -11.90
CA GLY A 239 -19.16 -21.76 -12.51
C GLY A 239 -18.79 -21.60 -14.00
N LEU A 240 -19.68 -22.04 -14.89
CA LEU A 240 -19.52 -21.95 -16.35
C LEU A 240 -20.53 -21.02 -17.02
N ILE A 241 -21.37 -20.33 -16.25
CA ILE A 241 -22.47 -19.52 -16.75
C ILE A 241 -22.11 -18.05 -16.52
N ASP A 242 -22.14 -17.26 -17.60
CA ASP A 242 -22.05 -15.80 -17.50
C ASP A 242 -23.41 -15.25 -17.05
N GLU A 243 -23.38 -14.38 -16.05
CA GLU A 243 -24.55 -13.74 -15.44
C GLU A 243 -24.45 -12.21 -15.58
N THR A 244 -25.59 -11.52 -15.54
CA THR A 244 -25.59 -10.07 -15.47
C THR A 244 -25.10 -9.63 -14.09
N PRO A 245 -24.18 -8.64 -13.97
CA PRO A 245 -23.72 -8.16 -12.67
C PRO A 245 -24.86 -7.77 -11.71
N THR A 246 -25.90 -7.11 -12.21
CA THR A 246 -27.08 -6.68 -11.43
C THR A 246 -27.94 -7.83 -10.92
N ASP A 247 -27.82 -9.03 -11.49
CA ASP A 247 -28.55 -10.21 -11.01
C ASP A 247 -27.83 -10.88 -9.83
N VAL A 248 -26.56 -10.52 -9.60
CA VAL A 248 -25.69 -11.13 -8.59
C VAL A 248 -25.34 -10.17 -7.46
N ILE A 249 -25.09 -8.90 -7.79
CA ILE A 249 -24.70 -7.86 -6.85
C ILE A 249 -25.97 -7.11 -6.42
N SER A 250 -26.31 -7.19 -5.13
CA SER A 250 -27.48 -6.52 -4.57
C SER A 250 -27.16 -5.13 -4.05
N ASP A 251 -28.20 -4.29 -3.92
CA ASP A 251 -28.07 -2.92 -3.42
C ASP A 251 -27.62 -2.82 -1.95
N SER A 252 -27.64 -3.94 -1.22
CA SER A 252 -27.21 -4.04 0.17
C SER A 252 -25.75 -4.48 0.33
N MET A 253 -25.04 -4.73 -0.77
CA MET A 253 -23.64 -5.13 -0.71
C MET A 253 -22.74 -3.92 -0.52
N CYS A 254 -21.90 -4.00 0.51
CA CYS A 254 -20.82 -3.06 0.76
C CYS A 254 -19.50 -3.65 0.22
N ILE A 255 -18.51 -2.80 -0.04
CA ILE A 255 -17.16 -3.23 -0.38
C ILE A 255 -16.12 -2.49 0.47
N SER A 256 -15.06 -3.17 0.86
CA SER A 256 -13.99 -2.62 1.67
C SER A 256 -12.62 -2.87 1.05
N ALA A 257 -11.76 -1.85 1.04
CA ALA A 257 -10.35 -1.97 0.72
C ALA A 257 -9.54 -2.19 2.00
N VAL A 258 -8.90 -3.35 2.12
CA VAL A 258 -8.25 -3.80 3.36
C VAL A 258 -6.74 -3.73 3.25
N HIS A 259 -6.11 -3.15 4.27
CA HIS A 259 -4.65 -3.09 4.43
C HIS A 259 -4.24 -3.67 5.78
N TYR A 260 -3.01 -4.18 5.84
CA TYR A 260 -2.36 -4.46 7.12
C TYR A 260 -1.10 -3.60 7.27
N LEU A 261 -0.82 -3.20 8.52
CA LEU A 261 0.33 -2.37 8.85
C LEU A 261 1.57 -3.22 9.17
N SER A 262 2.72 -2.74 8.70
CA SER A 262 4.05 -3.19 9.10
C SER A 262 4.80 -1.98 9.66
N ILE A 263 5.20 -2.04 10.93
CA ILE A 263 5.84 -0.91 11.61
C ILE A 263 7.16 -1.36 12.22
N PHE A 264 8.21 -0.60 11.92
CA PHE A 264 9.52 -0.72 12.56
C PHE A 264 9.72 0.44 13.54
N THR A 265 9.58 0.16 14.83
CA THR A 265 10.06 1.03 15.92
C THR A 265 10.45 0.17 17.12
N SER A 266 11.14 0.77 18.10
CA SER A 266 11.50 0.07 19.34
C SER A 266 10.32 -0.18 20.30
N GLU A 267 9.17 0.46 20.08
CA GLU A 267 7.92 0.35 20.85
C GLU A 267 6.87 1.31 20.24
N TYR A 268 5.68 0.84 19.88
CA TYR A 268 4.55 1.68 19.47
C TYR A 268 3.25 1.26 20.16
N ASN A 269 2.31 2.18 20.27
CA ASN A 269 0.93 1.85 20.59
C ASN A 269 -0.02 2.54 19.62
N VAL A 270 -1.21 1.98 19.50
CA VAL A 270 -2.33 2.57 18.77
C VAL A 270 -3.27 3.16 19.81
N THR A 271 -3.65 4.42 19.67
CA THR A 271 -4.44 5.17 20.64
C THR A 271 -5.58 5.93 19.94
N ARG A 272 -6.66 6.22 20.67
CA ARG A 272 -7.70 7.14 20.18
C ARG A 272 -7.25 8.59 20.32
N THR A 273 -7.37 9.40 19.28
CA THR A 273 -6.98 10.82 19.29
C THR A 273 -7.66 11.60 20.41
N SER A 274 -8.97 11.44 20.59
CA SER A 274 -9.77 12.21 21.54
C SER A 274 -9.47 11.89 23.02
N SER A 275 -9.03 10.66 23.31
CA SER A 275 -8.90 10.17 24.69
C SER A 275 -7.49 9.76 25.09
N GLY A 276 -6.58 9.55 24.13
CA GLY A 276 -5.24 9.03 24.36
C GLY A 276 -5.20 7.58 24.84
N ASN A 277 -6.35 6.91 24.95
CA ASN A 277 -6.42 5.53 25.43
C ASN A 277 -5.84 4.56 24.39
N THR A 278 -4.99 3.65 24.85
CA THR A 278 -4.50 2.53 24.05
C THR A 278 -5.66 1.68 23.57
N ILE A 279 -5.67 1.41 22.27
CA ILE A 279 -6.55 0.46 21.61
C ILE A 279 -5.76 -0.86 21.59
N GLU A 280 -6.43 -1.95 21.96
CA GLU A 280 -5.91 -3.31 21.72
C GLU A 280 -6.32 -3.77 20.32
N PRO A 281 -5.52 -4.62 19.65
CA PRO A 281 -5.91 -5.19 18.37
C PRO A 281 -7.30 -5.81 18.46
N PRO A 282 -8.25 -5.40 17.60
CA PRO A 282 -9.62 -5.84 17.74
C PRO A 282 -9.74 -7.35 17.49
N THR A 283 -10.59 -8.02 18.26
CA THR A 283 -11.01 -9.41 18.01
C THR A 283 -12.31 -9.51 17.21
N SER A 284 -12.99 -8.38 17.00
CA SER A 284 -14.17 -8.18 16.16
C SER A 284 -14.08 -6.83 15.46
N THR A 285 -14.68 -6.69 14.29
CA THR A 285 -14.72 -5.41 13.58
C THR A 285 -15.43 -4.38 14.46
N ASN A 286 -14.79 -3.22 14.64
CA ASN A 286 -15.36 -2.13 15.41
C ASN A 286 -15.34 -0.86 14.55
N PRO A 287 -16.43 -0.06 14.57
CA PRO A 287 -16.39 1.26 13.99
C PRO A 287 -15.30 2.06 14.70
N ILE A 288 -14.56 2.81 13.89
CA ILE A 288 -13.72 3.85 14.42
C ILE A 288 -14.56 5.12 14.29
N ASP A 289 -14.88 5.74 15.43
CA ASP A 289 -15.64 7.01 15.49
C ASP A 289 -14.71 8.21 15.79
N ASP A 290 -13.40 7.97 15.83
CA ASP A 290 -12.37 8.96 16.15
C ASP A 290 -11.05 8.68 15.40
N ASN A 291 -10.27 9.70 15.08
CA ASN A 291 -8.97 9.49 14.42
C ASN A 291 -8.08 8.56 15.26
N ILE A 292 -7.40 7.63 14.60
CA ILE A 292 -6.46 6.74 15.28
C ILE A 292 -5.09 7.38 15.28
N THR A 293 -4.47 7.44 16.45
CA THR A 293 -3.09 7.90 16.61
C THR A 293 -2.16 6.74 16.90
N ILE A 294 -1.12 6.59 16.08
CA ILE A 294 0.03 5.76 16.38
C ILE A 294 1.02 6.62 17.18
N THR A 295 1.31 6.19 18.40
CA THR A 295 2.30 6.79 19.28
C THR A 295 3.54 5.92 19.38
N ILE A 296 4.70 6.54 19.55
CA ILE A 296 6.01 5.88 19.68
C ILE A 296 6.71 6.29 20.97
N GLY A 297 7.81 5.61 21.30
CA GLY A 297 8.66 5.96 22.44
C GLY A 297 7.95 5.76 23.79
N ASN A 298 7.20 4.67 23.96
CA ASN A 298 6.35 4.43 25.14
C ASN A 298 5.23 5.45 25.33
N ASN A 299 4.55 5.83 24.25
CA ASN A 299 3.41 6.77 24.24
C ASN A 299 3.74 8.20 24.60
N THR A 300 5.01 8.58 24.55
CA THR A 300 5.40 9.97 24.80
C THR A 300 5.21 10.85 23.57
N GLN A 301 5.17 10.27 22.37
CA GLN A 301 5.15 11.04 21.13
C GLN A 301 4.17 10.50 20.10
N ARG A 302 3.46 11.42 19.45
CA ARG A 302 2.60 11.17 18.30
C ARG A 302 3.43 11.00 17.04
N ALA A 303 3.34 9.84 16.39
CA ALA A 303 4.02 9.58 15.13
C ALA A 303 3.09 9.83 13.94
N PHE A 304 1.87 9.30 13.99
CA PHE A 304 0.99 9.25 12.82
C PHE A 304 -0.48 9.28 13.22
N ASP A 305 -1.31 9.98 12.46
CA ASP A 305 -2.75 9.94 12.55
C ASP A 305 -3.37 9.33 11.29
N ILE A 306 -4.30 8.42 11.52
CA ILE A 306 -5.22 7.92 10.51
C ILE A 306 -6.50 8.74 10.62
N GLY A 307 -6.70 9.64 9.64
CA GLY A 307 -7.91 10.43 9.50
C GLY A 307 -9.09 9.56 9.09
N MET A 308 -10.29 9.94 9.53
CA MET A 308 -11.51 9.21 9.20
C MET A 308 -12.43 9.93 8.24
N GLY A 309 -13.15 9.13 7.44
CA GLY A 309 -14.38 9.55 6.77
C GLY A 309 -14.15 10.58 5.67
N ARG A 310 -14.20 10.10 4.42
CA ARG A 310 -14.27 10.99 3.27
C ARG A 310 -15.35 10.52 2.31
N GLU A 311 -15.80 11.49 1.55
CA GLU A 311 -16.85 11.32 0.58
C GLU A 311 -16.36 10.45 -0.60
N TYR A 312 -17.23 9.56 -1.09
CA TYR A 312 -17.06 8.87 -2.35
C TYR A 312 -18.26 9.12 -3.26
N ALA A 313 -18.03 8.92 -4.56
CA ALA A 313 -19.09 8.95 -5.57
C ALA A 313 -19.29 7.56 -6.16
N LEU A 314 -20.54 7.26 -6.53
CA LEU A 314 -20.89 6.10 -7.34
C LEU A 314 -21.21 6.52 -8.78
N LEU A 315 -20.49 5.95 -9.73
CA LEU A 315 -20.62 6.27 -11.15
C LEU A 315 -21.03 5.03 -11.95
N ASN A 316 -21.98 5.21 -12.87
CA ASN A 316 -22.37 4.18 -13.81
C ASN A 316 -21.59 4.34 -15.12
N GLU A 317 -20.63 3.45 -15.32
CA GLU A 317 -19.76 3.43 -16.50
C GLU A 317 -20.49 2.96 -17.78
N SER A 318 -21.70 2.44 -17.65
CA SER A 318 -22.49 1.93 -18.78
C SER A 318 -23.24 3.03 -19.56
N THR A 319 -23.23 4.27 -19.09
CA THR A 319 -23.82 5.41 -19.80
C THR A 319 -22.75 6.30 -20.43
N THR A 320 -23.12 7.25 -21.29
CA THR A 320 -22.16 8.19 -21.89
C THR A 320 -22.82 9.57 -22.07
N PRO A 321 -22.42 10.61 -21.30
CA PRO A 321 -21.43 10.58 -20.21
C PRO A 321 -21.87 9.64 -19.07
N TRP A 322 -20.93 9.24 -18.20
CA TRP A 322 -21.25 8.41 -17.04
C TRP A 322 -22.26 9.11 -16.14
N ASP A 323 -23.26 8.36 -15.70
CA ASP A 323 -24.30 8.86 -14.80
C ASP A 323 -23.76 8.79 -13.38
N ILE A 324 -24.07 9.83 -12.61
CA ILE A 324 -23.72 9.87 -11.20
C ILE A 324 -24.91 9.31 -10.42
N ILE A 325 -24.70 8.15 -9.80
CA ILE A 325 -25.73 7.43 -9.05
C ILE A 325 -25.84 8.02 -7.65
N LEU A 326 -24.69 8.28 -7.02
CA LEU A 326 -24.57 8.95 -5.73
C LEU A 326 -23.36 9.87 -5.74
N GLU A 327 -23.47 10.98 -5.02
CA GLU A 327 -22.37 11.90 -4.73
C GLU A 327 -22.26 12.07 -3.23
N SER A 328 -21.05 12.33 -2.75
CA SER A 328 -20.82 12.78 -1.38
C SER A 328 -21.24 11.78 -0.30
N GLU A 329 -21.13 10.48 -0.57
CA GLU A 329 -21.43 9.43 0.42
C GLU A 329 -20.25 9.18 1.35
N ASN A 330 -20.50 8.96 2.64
CA ASN A 330 -19.40 8.78 3.59
C ASN A 330 -18.83 7.37 3.52
N ALA A 331 -17.54 7.25 3.21
CA ALA A 331 -16.80 6.01 3.44
C ALA A 331 -16.54 5.82 4.95
N LEU A 332 -16.56 4.57 5.39
CA LEU A 332 -16.38 4.18 6.78
C LEU A 332 -15.01 3.55 6.98
N ASN A 333 -14.26 4.07 7.95
CA ASN A 333 -12.97 3.50 8.32
C ASN A 333 -13.17 2.57 9.52
N SER A 334 -12.56 1.39 9.47
CA SER A 334 -12.67 0.40 10.54
C SER A 334 -11.35 -0.31 10.80
N LEU A 335 -11.20 -0.79 12.03
CA LEU A 335 -10.19 -1.78 12.35
C LEU A 335 -10.82 -3.16 12.27
N LEU A 336 -10.24 -4.03 11.45
CA LEU A 336 -10.75 -5.38 11.27
C LEU A 336 -10.18 -6.33 12.31
N GLY A 337 -11.07 -7.15 12.88
CA GLY A 337 -10.65 -8.29 13.69
C GLY A 337 -10.08 -9.40 12.81
N ALA A 338 -8.76 -9.46 12.73
CA ALA A 338 -8.05 -10.42 11.88
C ALA A 338 -8.29 -11.88 12.30
N ARG A 339 -8.61 -12.73 11.33
CA ARG A 339 -8.89 -14.15 11.50
C ARG A 339 -7.81 -14.99 10.89
N ARG A 340 -7.78 -16.26 11.28
CA ARG A 340 -6.89 -17.25 10.66
C ARG A 340 -7.06 -17.31 9.14
N SER A 341 -8.28 -17.17 8.61
CA SER A 341 -8.53 -17.12 7.16
C SER A 341 -7.88 -15.92 6.48
N ASP A 342 -7.92 -14.74 7.11
CA ASP A 342 -7.28 -13.51 6.61
C ASP A 342 -5.76 -13.68 6.52
N PHE A 343 -5.14 -14.31 7.53
CA PHE A 343 -3.71 -14.63 7.49
C PHE A 343 -3.33 -15.60 6.37
N PHE A 344 -4.21 -16.53 6.00
CA PHE A 344 -3.95 -17.42 4.86
C PHE A 344 -3.99 -16.67 3.52
N LEU A 345 -4.89 -15.70 3.36
CA LEU A 345 -4.98 -14.85 2.16
C LEU A 345 -3.69 -14.10 1.89
N ILE A 346 -3.08 -13.55 2.95
CA ILE A 346 -1.84 -12.76 2.85
C ILE A 346 -0.58 -13.60 3.06
N SER A 347 -0.68 -14.91 3.29
CA SER A 347 0.46 -15.76 3.67
C SER A 347 1.61 -15.76 2.65
N TRP A 348 1.31 -15.45 1.39
CA TRP A 348 2.30 -15.23 0.35
C TRP A 348 2.86 -13.80 0.33
N GLN A 349 2.03 -12.80 0.64
CA GLN A 349 2.40 -11.39 0.67
C GLN A 349 3.30 -11.10 1.87
N ALA A 350 3.06 -11.74 3.02
CA ALA A 350 3.74 -11.41 4.27
C ALA A 350 5.27 -11.64 4.20
N PRO A 351 5.80 -12.80 3.76
CA PRO A 351 7.24 -13.00 3.62
C PRO A 351 7.87 -12.07 2.58
N MET A 352 7.19 -11.84 1.46
CA MET A 352 7.66 -10.93 0.41
C MET A 352 7.71 -9.48 0.92
N SER A 353 6.67 -9.05 1.64
CA SER A 353 6.58 -7.73 2.24
C SER A 353 7.66 -7.53 3.29
N ALA A 354 7.85 -8.50 4.18
CA ALA A 354 8.92 -8.45 5.16
C ALA A 354 10.29 -8.33 4.47
N TRP A 355 10.51 -9.05 3.36
CA TRP A 355 11.73 -8.94 2.57
C TRP A 355 11.88 -7.54 1.94
N LEU A 356 10.91 -7.07 1.16
CA LEU A 356 10.94 -5.77 0.49
C LEU A 356 11.08 -4.61 1.47
N PHE A 357 10.27 -4.63 2.53
CA PHE A 357 10.26 -3.60 3.56
C PHE A 357 11.56 -3.58 4.35
N SER A 358 12.19 -4.74 4.60
CA SER A 358 13.54 -4.81 5.18
C SER A 358 14.60 -4.14 4.30
N HIS A 359 14.53 -4.32 2.97
CA HIS A 359 15.49 -3.69 2.06
C HIS A 359 15.33 -2.19 2.06
N MET A 360 14.08 -1.70 1.95
CA MET A 360 13.80 -0.26 2.02
C MET A 360 14.22 0.33 3.37
N ALA A 361 13.89 -0.33 4.48
CA ALA A 361 14.31 0.09 5.82
C ALA A 361 15.83 0.14 5.94
N TYR A 362 16.53 -0.88 5.45
CA TYR A 362 17.99 -0.91 5.49
C TYR A 362 18.64 0.15 4.60
N GLY A 363 18.04 0.51 3.47
CA GLY A 363 18.53 1.54 2.55
C GLY A 363 18.28 2.97 3.05
N LEU A 364 17.12 3.21 3.65
CA LEU A 364 16.68 4.55 4.05
C LEU A 364 17.10 4.90 5.49
N SER A 365 17.01 3.97 6.44
CA SER A 365 17.24 4.26 7.86
C SER A 365 18.69 4.03 8.31
N ARG A 366 19.27 5.04 8.94
CA ARG A 366 20.60 4.92 9.57
C ARG A 366 20.53 4.15 10.89
N GLN A 367 19.42 4.26 11.63
CA GLN A 367 19.26 3.56 12.90
C GLN A 367 19.10 2.06 12.69
N VAL A 368 18.32 1.64 11.69
CA VAL A 368 18.21 0.23 11.25
C VAL A 368 19.60 -0.34 11.00
N ARG A 369 20.47 0.37 10.27
CA ARG A 369 21.84 -0.08 9.99
C ARG A 369 22.76 -0.12 11.22
N ARG A 370 22.45 0.63 12.28
CA ARG A 370 23.18 0.55 13.56
C ARG A 370 22.73 -0.66 14.39
N THR A 371 21.47 -1.04 14.28
CA THR A 371 20.90 -2.19 14.99
C THR A 371 21.20 -3.50 14.28
N TYR A 372 21.13 -3.52 12.95
CA TYR A 372 21.29 -4.70 12.12
C TYR A 372 22.54 -4.57 11.25
N ASN A 373 23.47 -5.52 11.39
CA ASN A 373 24.76 -5.47 10.68
C ASN A 373 24.66 -5.73 9.15
N SER A 374 23.50 -6.16 8.65
CA SER A 374 23.22 -6.38 7.22
C SER A 374 21.72 -6.48 6.99
N VAL A 375 21.26 -6.27 5.75
CA VAL A 375 19.85 -6.50 5.37
C VAL A 375 19.40 -7.92 5.68
N ASN A 376 20.28 -8.92 5.50
CA ASN A 376 19.97 -10.32 5.80
C ASN A 376 19.77 -10.56 7.30
N ASN A 377 20.49 -9.83 8.15
CA ASN A 377 20.26 -9.88 9.58
C ASN A 377 18.88 -9.30 9.91
N LEU A 378 18.47 -8.20 9.27
CA LEU A 378 17.14 -7.62 9.43
C LEU A 378 16.03 -8.56 8.94
N VAL A 379 16.13 -9.11 7.71
CA VAL A 379 15.15 -10.04 7.14
C VAL A 379 14.96 -11.27 8.04
N ARG A 380 16.04 -11.85 8.58
CA ARG A 380 15.94 -13.02 9.48
C ARG A 380 15.27 -12.71 10.81
N ASN A 381 15.32 -11.44 11.23
CA ASN A 381 14.71 -10.96 12.45
C ASN A 381 13.43 -10.16 12.17
N SER A 382 12.90 -10.19 10.94
CA SER A 382 11.80 -9.31 10.52
C SER A 382 10.57 -9.49 11.39
N ALA A 383 10.21 -10.72 11.77
CA ALA A 383 9.07 -11.00 12.64
C ALA A 383 9.20 -10.41 14.06
N ALA A 384 10.42 -10.11 14.51
CA ALA A 384 10.68 -9.43 15.79
C ALA A 384 10.98 -7.94 15.61
N ALA A 385 11.49 -7.54 14.45
CA ALA A 385 11.89 -6.18 14.09
C ALA A 385 10.71 -5.33 13.61
N PHE A 386 9.81 -5.98 12.88
CA PHE A 386 8.56 -5.43 12.40
C PHE A 386 7.46 -6.10 13.19
N HIS A 387 6.59 -5.27 13.77
CA HIS A 387 5.38 -5.76 14.37
C HIS A 387 4.34 -5.93 13.27
N ASP A 388 4.50 -6.99 12.48
CA ASP A 388 3.60 -7.26 11.36
C ASP A 388 2.19 -7.63 11.88
N SER A 389 1.24 -6.73 11.59
CA SER A 389 -0.17 -7.03 11.28
C SER A 389 -1.11 -7.62 12.34
N GLN A 390 -1.03 -7.19 13.60
CA GLN A 390 -2.24 -7.26 14.46
C GLN A 390 -3.27 -6.18 14.09
N TRP A 391 -2.83 -5.13 13.39
CA TRP A 391 -3.65 -4.00 13.00
C TRP A 391 -4.00 -4.07 11.51
N TRP A 392 -5.26 -4.39 11.27
CA TRP A 392 -5.86 -4.42 9.96
C TRP A 392 -6.80 -3.25 9.86
N TYR A 393 -6.66 -2.48 8.79
CA TYR A 393 -7.44 -1.28 8.55
C TYR A 393 -8.24 -1.47 7.26
N ALA A 394 -9.49 -1.07 7.28
CA ALA A 394 -10.36 -1.14 6.11
C ALA A 394 -11.06 0.19 5.88
N VAL A 395 -11.08 0.60 4.60
CA VAL A 395 -11.95 1.67 4.10
C VAL A 395 -13.14 1.01 3.44
N THR A 396 -14.34 1.25 3.96
CA THR A 396 -15.59 0.60 3.54
C THR A 396 -16.50 1.60 2.84
N PHE A 397 -17.09 1.16 1.74
CA PHE A 397 -18.04 1.88 0.92
C PHE A 397 -19.42 1.24 1.14
N PRO A 398 -20.29 1.87 1.95
CA PRO A 398 -21.57 1.27 2.36
C PRO A 398 -22.51 1.00 1.19
N GLU A 399 -22.51 1.85 0.17
CA GLU A 399 -23.26 1.67 -1.06
C GLU A 399 -22.26 1.40 -2.18
N TRP A 400 -22.40 0.26 -2.86
CA TRP A 400 -21.49 -0.11 -3.95
C TRP A 400 -22.25 -0.55 -5.18
N ASN A 401 -23.15 -1.53 -5.03
CA ASN A 401 -24.06 -2.02 -6.07
C ASN A 401 -23.34 -2.45 -7.37
N GLY A 402 -22.04 -2.75 -7.28
CA GLY A 402 -21.21 -3.07 -8.43
C GLY A 402 -20.79 -1.87 -9.29
N TYR A 403 -21.19 -0.65 -8.94
CA TYR A 403 -20.81 0.57 -9.64
C TYR A 403 -19.37 0.98 -9.33
N ARG A 404 -18.87 1.94 -10.13
CA ARG A 404 -17.55 2.51 -9.91
C ARG A 404 -17.56 3.36 -8.64
N ILE A 405 -16.60 3.12 -7.77
CA ILE A 405 -16.27 3.97 -6.63
C ILE A 405 -15.09 4.86 -7.00
N GLN A 406 -15.22 6.15 -6.68
CA GLN A 406 -14.10 7.08 -6.64
C GLN A 406 -14.05 7.72 -5.26
N GLN A 407 -12.94 7.52 -4.56
CA GLN A 407 -12.72 8.05 -3.21
C GLN A 407 -11.33 8.65 -3.07
N ASP A 408 -11.27 9.69 -2.25
CA ASP A 408 -10.08 10.36 -1.80
C ASP A 408 -10.02 10.25 -0.26
N PRO A 409 -9.10 9.52 0.43
CA PRO A 409 -8.95 9.45 1.91
C PRO A 409 -7.63 10.09 2.43
N VAL A 410 -7.63 10.85 3.56
CA VAL A 410 -6.42 11.44 4.19
C VAL A 410 -5.80 10.64 5.33
N TYR A 411 -4.47 10.55 5.33
CA TYR A 411 -3.66 10.25 6.51
C TYR A 411 -2.71 11.41 6.82
N THR A 412 -2.40 11.67 8.10
CA THR A 412 -1.55 12.81 8.53
C THR A 412 -0.39 12.33 9.41
N ALA A 413 0.83 12.42 8.91
CA ALA A 413 2.08 12.21 9.63
C ALA A 413 2.58 13.51 10.28
N TYR A 414 3.16 13.42 11.47
CA TYR A 414 3.76 14.55 12.17
C TYR A 414 5.28 14.44 12.10
N THR A 415 5.92 15.34 11.36
CA THR A 415 7.37 15.27 11.09
C THR A 415 8.12 16.43 11.72
N ASN A 416 9.45 16.35 11.75
CA ASN A 416 10.35 17.42 12.20
C ASN A 416 10.54 18.55 11.18
N LEU A 417 9.82 18.53 10.05
CA LEU A 417 9.98 19.51 8.98
C LEU A 417 9.47 20.92 9.35
N SER A 418 8.91 21.11 10.56
CA SER A 418 8.24 22.33 11.02
C SER A 418 9.14 23.57 11.13
N GLU A 419 10.42 23.48 10.79
CA GLU A 419 11.35 24.61 10.71
C GLU A 419 12.14 24.72 9.40
N ASP A 420 11.95 23.83 8.41
CA ASP A 420 12.74 23.82 7.16
C ASP A 420 11.96 24.17 5.88
N VAL A 421 10.63 24.32 5.94
CA VAL A 421 9.79 24.61 4.75
C VAL A 421 9.79 26.10 4.35
N SER A 422 10.44 26.97 5.13
CA SER A 422 10.75 28.33 4.64
C SER A 422 11.96 28.31 3.70
N GLY A 423 11.68 28.22 2.40
CA GLY A 423 12.68 28.32 1.35
C GLY A 423 13.66 29.48 1.59
N GLY A 424 14.94 29.14 1.77
CA GLY A 424 15.94 30.14 2.10
C GLY A 424 17.35 29.63 2.29
N ARG A 425 17.86 28.80 1.38
CA ARG A 425 19.30 28.48 1.24
C ARG A 425 20.16 29.71 0.82
N THR A 426 19.77 30.91 1.26
CA THR A 426 20.40 32.22 1.08
C THR A 426 20.86 32.87 2.39
N GLY A 427 20.48 32.34 3.56
CA GLY A 427 20.86 32.93 4.87
C GLY A 427 22.31 32.65 5.32
N PHE A 428 22.84 31.44 5.07
CA PHE A 428 24.18 31.06 5.55
C PHE A 428 25.32 31.41 4.57
N LEU A 429 25.03 31.61 3.28
CA LEU A 429 26.04 32.04 2.31
C LEU A 429 26.36 33.55 2.39
N LEU A 430 25.38 34.40 2.75
CA LEU A 430 25.65 35.85 2.92
C LEU A 430 26.41 36.17 4.22
N ILE A 431 26.23 35.38 5.28
CA ILE A 431 26.99 35.54 6.52
C ILE A 431 28.42 34.99 6.34
N ALA A 432 28.60 33.86 5.64
CA ALA A 432 29.93 33.32 5.35
C ALA A 432 30.73 34.22 4.37
N VAL A 433 30.10 34.76 3.32
CA VAL A 433 30.76 35.69 2.37
C VAL A 433 31.00 37.06 3.01
N GLY A 434 30.09 37.55 3.86
CA GLY A 434 30.28 38.79 4.62
C GLY A 434 31.43 38.72 5.63
N ILE A 435 31.59 37.58 6.32
CA ILE A 435 32.69 37.36 7.28
C ILE A 435 34.03 37.20 6.55
N ILE A 436 34.07 36.50 5.40
CA ILE A 436 35.29 36.37 4.59
C ILE A 436 35.70 37.71 3.95
N ALA A 437 34.75 38.53 3.51
CA ALA A 437 35.03 39.87 2.99
C ALA A 437 35.54 40.83 4.08
N LEU A 438 34.98 40.77 5.30
CA LEU A 438 35.45 41.55 6.44
C LEU A 438 36.85 41.11 6.93
N LEU A 439 37.14 39.82 6.91
CA LEU A 439 38.47 39.29 7.22
C LEU A 439 39.51 39.67 6.15
N ALA A 440 39.13 39.68 4.87
CA ALA A 440 40.00 40.13 3.79
C ALA A 440 40.33 41.64 3.89
N ILE A 441 39.34 42.48 4.24
CA ILE A 441 39.55 43.92 4.45
C ILE A 441 40.43 44.17 5.69
N ALA A 442 40.21 43.44 6.79
CA ALA A 442 41.05 43.57 7.99
C ALA A 442 42.51 43.17 7.76
N VAL A 443 42.78 42.17 6.91
CA VAL A 443 44.14 41.74 6.55
C VAL A 443 44.84 42.75 5.62
N VAL A 444 44.11 43.42 4.72
CA VAL A 444 44.67 44.44 3.83
C VAL A 444 44.95 45.75 4.57
N VAL A 445 44.10 46.15 5.52
CA VAL A 445 44.32 47.36 6.35
C VAL A 445 45.47 47.18 7.35
N LYS A 446 45.79 45.95 7.76
CA LYS A 446 46.93 45.66 8.65
C LYS A 446 48.27 45.51 7.92
N ARG A 447 48.25 45.49 6.57
CA ARG A 447 49.45 45.35 5.71
C ARG A 447 49.84 46.66 4.97
N ARG A 448 49.10 47.74 5.18
CA ARG A 448 49.54 49.11 4.92
C ARG A 448 49.87 49.76 6.26
#